data_AF-X1RL92-F1
#
_entry.id   AF-X1RL92-F1
#
_cell.length_a   1.000
_cell.length_b   1.000
_cell.length_c   1.000
_cell.angle_alpha   90.00
_cell.angle_beta   90.00
_cell.angle_gamma   90.00
#
_symmetry.space_group_name_H-M   'P 1'
#
loop_
_entity.id
_entity.type
_entity.pdbx_description
1 polymer ?
#
loop_
_entity_poly.entity_id
_entity_poly.type
_entity_poly.pdbx_seq_one_letter_code
_entity_poly.pdbx_strand_id
1 'polypeptide(L)' 'MSQKTFVPQIDVLRLIDNKEIVGAIDLVNYLDMTHAAAAKRLYRLHKAGHIEPLGIERGKWVLTNKGIKQLEYLRR' A
#
# COMPACT_ATOMS: atom_id res chain seq x y z
N MET A 1 -0.19 -25.42 8.36
CA MET A 1 -1.40 -24.65 8.00
C MET A 1 -1.07 -23.18 8.17
N SER A 2 -0.99 -22.40 7.09
CA SER A 2 -0.72 -20.95 7.21
C SER A 2 -2.06 -20.24 7.38
N GLN A 3 -2.25 -19.60 8.54
CA GLN A 3 -3.38 -18.71 8.78
C GLN A 3 -3.30 -17.59 7.74
N LYS A 4 -4.33 -17.46 6.89
CA LYS A 4 -4.46 -16.30 6.02
C LYS A 4 -4.71 -15.09 6.92
N THR A 5 -3.66 -14.43 7.38
CA THR A 5 -3.76 -13.15 8.07
C THR A 5 -4.41 -12.19 7.09
N PHE A 6 -5.68 -11.87 7.35
CA PHE A 6 -6.37 -10.83 6.61
C PHE A 6 -5.66 -9.53 6.94
N VAL A 7 -4.83 -9.05 6.02
CA VAL A 7 -4.25 -7.71 6.14
C VAL A 7 -5.28 -6.72 5.59
N PRO A 8 -5.95 -5.92 6.43
CA PRO A 8 -6.86 -4.90 5.93
C PRO A 8 -6.15 -3.90 5.01
N GLN A 9 -6.87 -3.36 4.02
CA GLN A 9 -6.32 -2.36 3.08
C GLN A 9 -5.72 -1.14 3.79
N ILE A 10 -6.21 -0.85 4.99
CA ILE A 10 -5.75 0.24 5.84
C ILE A 10 -4.26 0.13 6.21
N ASP A 11 -3.73 -1.08 6.40
CA ASP A 11 -2.36 -1.25 6.87
C ASP A 11 -1.34 -0.85 5.80
N VAL A 12 -1.67 -1.07 4.53
CA VAL A 12 -0.84 -0.61 3.41
C VAL A 12 -0.89 0.90 3.32
N LEU A 13 -2.07 1.51 3.41
CA LEU A 13 -2.18 2.97 3.36
C LEU A 13 -1.44 3.62 4.53
N ARG A 14 -1.51 3.05 5.75
CA ARG A 14 -0.76 3.52 6.93
C ARG A 14 0.75 3.40 6.73
N LEU A 15 1.22 2.33 6.10
CA LEU A 15 2.64 2.18 5.78
C LEU A 15 3.11 3.29 4.83
N ILE A 16 2.30 3.64 3.83
CA ILE A 16 2.64 4.72 2.88
C ILE A 16 2.59 6.08 3.57
N ASP A 17 1.62 6.32 4.43
CA ASP A 17 1.54 7.56 5.22
C ASP A 17 2.78 7.75 6.10
N ASN A 18 3.29 6.68 6.73
CA ASN A 18 4.47 6.74 7.60
C ASN A 18 5.80 6.86 6.82
N LYS A 19 5.90 6.28 5.63
CA LYS A 19 7.15 6.26 4.84
C LYS A 19 7.18 7.28 3.71
N GLU A 20 6.07 7.95 3.44
CA GLU A 20 5.77 8.82 2.29
C GLU A 20 5.82 8.11 0.93
N ILE A 21 6.81 7.24 0.71
CA ILE A 21 7.06 6.48 -0.51
C ILE A 21 7.22 4.99 -0.15
N VAL A 22 6.56 4.10 -0.88
CA VAL A 22 6.74 2.64 -0.71
C VAL A 22 6.96 1.92 -2.03
N GLY A 23 7.66 0.80 -1.98
CA GLY A 23 7.66 -0.22 -3.02
C GLY A 23 7.12 -1.56 -2.56
N ALA A 24 7.11 -2.53 -3.47
CA ALA A 24 6.66 -3.89 -3.15
C ALA A 24 7.51 -4.52 -2.04
N ILE A 25 8.82 -4.24 -2.00
CA ILE A 25 9.73 -4.75 -0.96
C ILE A 25 9.37 -4.23 0.45
N ASP A 26 8.86 -3.00 0.56
CA ASP A 26 8.41 -2.45 1.84
C ASP A 26 7.21 -3.23 2.39
N LEU A 27 6.28 -3.61 1.50
CA LEU A 27 5.11 -4.42 1.87
C LEU A 27 5.49 -5.86 2.21
N VAL A 28 6.48 -6.44 1.52
CA VAL A 28 7.03 -7.76 1.84
C VAL A 28 7.52 -7.77 3.28
N ASN A 29 8.34 -6.79 3.64
CA ASN A 29 8.93 -6.70 4.97
C ASN A 29 7.91 -6.35 6.05
N TYR A 30 6.95 -5.46 5.75
CA TYR A 30 5.98 -4.99 6.73
C TYR A 30 4.85 -5.98 7.00
N LEU A 31 4.42 -6.73 5.99
CA LEU A 31 3.23 -7.60 6.06
C LEU A 31 3.56 -9.09 5.96
N ASP A 32 4.85 -9.44 5.93
CA ASP A 32 5.36 -10.80 5.77
C ASP A 32 4.64 -11.56 4.63
N MET A 33 4.67 -10.96 3.43
CA MET A 33 4.01 -11.51 2.24
C MET A 33 4.95 -11.64 1.06
N THR A 34 4.57 -12.44 0.07
CA THR A 34 5.39 -12.60 -1.14
C THR A 34 5.42 -11.32 -1.97
N HIS A 35 6.52 -11.11 -2.70
CA HIS A 35 6.68 -9.95 -3.59
C HIS A 35 5.53 -9.85 -4.62
N ALA A 36 5.08 -10.99 -5.17
CA ALA A 36 3.96 -11.03 -6.10
C ALA A 36 2.64 -10.59 -5.44
N ALA A 37 2.39 -10.98 -4.19
CA ALA A 37 1.20 -10.55 -3.45
C ALA A 37 1.26 -9.05 -3.12
N ALA A 38 2.42 -8.54 -2.73
CA ALA A 38 2.66 -7.11 -2.48
C ALA A 38 2.43 -6.27 -3.75
N ALA A 39 3.03 -6.66 -4.88
CA ALA A 39 2.86 -5.98 -6.16
C ALA A 39 1.38 -5.97 -6.61
N LYS A 40 0.67 -7.10 -6.49
CA LYS A 40 -0.76 -7.19 -6.80
C LYS A 40 -1.60 -6.30 -5.90
N ARG A 41 -1.21 -6.14 -4.63
CA ARG A 41 -1.92 -5.31 -3.64
C ARG A 41 -1.72 -3.82 -3.92
N LEU A 42 -0.49 -3.38 -4.23
CA LEU A 42 -0.20 -2.02 -4.69
C LEU A 42 -0.99 -1.70 -5.97
N TYR A 43 -0.97 -2.59 -6.95
CA TYR A 43 -1.73 -2.39 -8.19
C TYR A 43 -3.24 -2.22 -7.96
N ARG A 44 -3.84 -2.96 -7.02
CA ARG A 44 -5.26 -2.77 -6.65
C ARG A 44 -5.53 -1.41 -6.03
N LEU A 45 -4.66 -0.94 -5.13
CA LEU A 45 -4.79 0.39 -4.53
C LEU A 45 -4.64 1.50 -5.57
N HIS A 46 -3.73 1.30 -6.54
CA HIS A 46 -3.56 2.20 -7.66
C HIS A 46 -4.82 2.25 -8.54
N LYS A 47 -5.39 1.09 -8.89
CA LYS A 47 -6.66 1.03 -9.64
C LYS A 47 -7.83 1.66 -8.89
N ALA A 48 -7.84 1.58 -7.56
CA ALA A 48 -8.82 2.27 -6.73
C ALA A 48 -8.55 3.79 -6.59
N GLY A 49 -7.41 4.28 -7.08
CA GLY A 49 -7.01 5.68 -7.05
C GLY A 49 -6.51 6.16 -5.70
N HIS A 50 -6.13 5.27 -4.79
CA HIS A 50 -5.59 5.65 -3.48
C HIS A 50 -4.09 5.93 -3.50
N ILE A 51 -3.38 5.36 -4.49
CA ILE A 51 -1.94 5.57 -4.66
C ILE A 51 -1.62 5.80 -6.14
N GLU A 52 -0.49 6.46 -6.39
CA GLU A 52 0.01 6.73 -7.75
C GLU A 52 1.53 6.46 -7.83
N PRO A 53 2.04 6.13 -9.03
CA PRO A 53 3.47 5.88 -9.19
C PRO A 53 4.27 7.18 -9.01
N LEU A 54 5.42 7.08 -8.35
CA LEU A 54 6.32 8.21 -8.13
C LEU A 54 7.12 8.52 -9.41
N GLY A 55 6.51 9.28 -10.32
CA GLY A 55 7.17 9.79 -11.53
C GLY A 55 7.88 8.70 -12.33
N ILE A 56 9.21 8.83 -12.48
CA ILE A 56 10.07 7.94 -13.26
C ILE A 56 10.57 6.73 -12.46
N GLU A 57 10.43 6.74 -11.13
CA GLU A 57 10.93 5.67 -10.27
C GLU A 57 9.98 4.46 -10.31
N ARG A 58 10.39 3.45 -11.10
CA ARG A 58 9.59 2.23 -11.27
C ARG A 58 9.40 1.49 -9.95
N GLY A 59 8.14 1.15 -9.66
CA GLY A 59 7.78 0.35 -8.49
C GLY A 59 7.73 1.13 -7.17
N LYS A 60 7.87 2.45 -7.21
CA LYS A 60 7.66 3.36 -6.08
C LYS A 60 6.28 4.02 -6.19
N TRP A 61 5.60 4.13 -5.05
CA TRP A 61 4.22 4.59 -4.95
C TRP A 61 4.06 5.57 -3.79
N VAL A 62 3.20 6.57 -4.00
CA VAL A 62 2.83 7.59 -3.00
C VAL A 62 1.31 7.64 -2.85
N LEU A 63 0.83 8.21 -1.74
CA LEU A 63 -0.61 8.45 -1.54
C LEU A 63 -1.11 9.53 -2.48
N THR A 64 -2.31 9.33 -3.03
CA THR A 64 -3.06 10.42 -3.66
C THR A 64 -3.88 11.17 -2.61
N ASN A 65 -4.44 12.33 -2.97
CA ASN A 65 -5.44 13.03 -2.14
C ASN A 65 -6.63 12.13 -1.74
N LYS A 66 -7.03 11.19 -2.60
CA LYS A 66 -8.09 10.22 -2.30
C LYS A 66 -7.60 9.18 -1.28
N GLY A 67 -6.35 8.73 -1.37
CA GLY A 67 -5.72 7.86 -0.38
C GLY A 67 -5.66 8.49 1.00
N ILE A 68 -5.23 9.76 1.07
CA ILE A 68 -5.16 10.55 2.31
C ILE A 68 -6.54 10.67 2.95
N LYS A 69 -7.56 11.08 2.20
CA LYS A 69 -8.94 11.17 2.72
C LYS A 69 -9.48 9.84 3.22
N GLN A 70 -9.15 8.73 2.54
CA GLN A 70 -9.53 7.39 2.98
C GLN A 70 -8.86 7.03 4.32
N LEU A 71 -7.59 7.39 4.50
CA LEU A 71 -6.86 7.21 5.76
C LEU A 71 -7.49 8.03 6.89
N GLU A 72 -7.77 9.32 6.64
CA GLU A 72 -8.41 10.20 7.61
C GLU A 72 -9.78 9.69 8.04
N TYR A 73 -10.59 9.20 7.10
CA TYR A 73 -11.89 8.61 7.40
C TYR A 73 -11.77 7.40 8.34
N LEU A 74 -10.75 6.57 8.14
CA LEU A 74 -10.52 5.36 8.94
C LEU A 74 -9.80 5.61 10.28
N ARG A 75 -9.38 6.86 10.56
CA ARG A 75 -8.80 7.28 11.85
C ARG A 75 -9.85 7.78 12.85
N ARG A 76 -11.07 8.02 12.39
CA ARG A 76 -12.22 8.44 13.21
C ARG A 76 -12.93 7.23 13.80
#